data_AF-A0A954UXX3-F1
#
_entry.id   AF-A0A954UXX3-F1
#
_cell.length_a   1.000
_cell.length_b   1.000
_cell.length_c   1.000
_cell.angle_alpha   90.00
_cell.angle_beta   90.00
_cell.angle_gamma   90.00
#
_symmetry.space_group_name_H-M   'P 1'
#
loop_
_entity.id
_entity.type
_entity.pdbx_description
1 polymer ?
#
loop_
_entity_poly.entity_id
_entity_poly.type
_entity_poly.pdbx_seq_one_letter_code
_entity_poly.pdbx_strand_id
1 'polypeptide(L)'
;LGAIVDSDGWIATKASQLSGREKVTAQLSDNSELVAEIVQRSSDYDIALLRIQRDGLSAVHWANSSIPSRGTWLATTDIAKMPTAVGVVSAGIQSVRSARAVLGVELIDSAAGAAVVRVLMGTGAEQAGLRVGDNIIAVNGSPVASHQAFQRAIDASRGGTVVKLTISRAEKEFETNAQLMDLADELLDETEMEVNGPVSARATGFDRVFLHDTVLAPTQCGGPLCNLDGQVVGLNIARAGRVSSYALPADVLQPLLQGMIAQATLVSRSVTPPVAGSVR
;
A
#
# COMPACT_ATOMS: atom_id res chain seq x y z
N LEU A 1 -10.40 -1.26 6.39
CA LEU A 1 -11.61 -0.40 6.26
C LEU A 1 -11.60 0.30 4.90
N GLY A 2 -12.70 0.94 4.47
CA GLY A 2 -12.76 1.69 3.21
C GLY A 2 -13.82 2.81 3.28
N ALA A 3 -13.71 3.79 2.38
CA ALA A 3 -14.64 4.92 2.28
C ALA A 3 -15.48 4.80 1.00
N ILE A 4 -16.81 4.90 1.12
CA ILE A 4 -17.71 5.03 -0.04
C ILE A 4 -17.53 6.43 -0.61
N VAL A 5 -17.06 6.53 -1.85
CA VAL A 5 -16.68 7.78 -2.51
C VAL A 5 -17.87 8.47 -3.15
N ASP A 6 -18.84 7.71 -3.66
CA ASP A 6 -20.07 8.22 -4.26
C ASP A 6 -21.27 7.29 -4.07
N SER A 7 -22.44 7.73 -4.55
CA SER A 7 -23.69 6.98 -4.46
C SER A 7 -23.73 5.73 -5.33
N ASP A 8 -22.87 5.66 -6.33
CA ASP A 8 -22.97 4.68 -7.40
C ASP A 8 -22.23 3.40 -7.04
N GLY A 9 -21.40 3.39 -5.99
CA GLY A 9 -20.70 2.22 -5.48
C GLY A 9 -19.20 2.20 -5.73
N TRP A 10 -18.58 3.37 -5.81
CA TRP A 10 -17.13 3.51 -5.79
C TRP A 10 -16.61 3.57 -4.35
N ILE A 11 -15.56 2.81 -4.05
CA ILE A 11 -14.96 2.71 -2.72
C ILE A 11 -13.46 2.98 -2.81
N ALA A 12 -12.93 3.82 -1.93
CA ALA A 12 -11.49 4.03 -1.76
C ALA A 12 -11.00 3.28 -0.51
N THR A 13 -9.84 2.65 -0.61
CA THR A 13 -9.19 1.99 0.53
C THR A 13 -7.66 2.00 0.36
N LYS A 14 -6.94 1.53 1.37
CA LYS A 14 -5.49 1.32 1.34
C LYS A 14 -5.13 0.14 0.43
N ALA A 15 -4.25 0.35 -0.55
CA ALA A 15 -3.89 -0.67 -1.55
C ALA A 15 -3.02 -1.79 -0.96
N SER A 16 -2.01 -1.47 -0.16
CA SER A 16 -1.12 -2.46 0.45
C SER A 16 -1.83 -3.40 1.43
N GLN A 17 -3.01 -3.02 1.94
CA GLN A 17 -3.87 -3.89 2.75
C GLN A 17 -4.53 -5.01 1.91
N LEU A 18 -4.55 -4.87 0.59
CA LEU A 18 -5.13 -5.81 -0.37
C LEU A 18 -4.06 -6.65 -1.09
N SER A 19 -2.79 -6.54 -0.73
CA SER A 19 -1.69 -7.29 -1.36
C SER A 19 -1.94 -8.79 -1.28
N GLY A 20 -1.74 -9.49 -2.41
CA GLY A 20 -1.96 -10.94 -2.52
C GLY A 20 -3.44 -11.38 -2.55
N ARG A 21 -4.40 -10.45 -2.51
CA ARG A 21 -5.83 -10.78 -2.57
C ARG A 21 -6.38 -10.62 -3.99
N GLU A 22 -6.84 -11.71 -4.56
CA GLU A 22 -7.51 -11.72 -5.88
C GLU A 22 -9.01 -11.43 -5.78
N LYS A 23 -9.63 -11.77 -4.64
CA LYS A 23 -11.06 -11.56 -4.38
C LYS A 23 -11.23 -10.71 -3.13
N VAL A 24 -12.05 -9.67 -3.25
CA VAL A 24 -12.39 -8.77 -2.13
C VAL A 24 -13.91 -8.74 -2.00
N THR A 25 -14.39 -8.74 -0.76
CA THR A 25 -15.80 -8.56 -0.44
C THR A 25 -15.92 -7.30 0.41
N ALA A 26 -16.86 -6.44 0.06
CA ALA A 26 -17.23 -5.27 0.84
C ALA A 26 -18.46 -5.63 1.68
N GLN A 27 -18.29 -5.58 3.00
CA GLN A 27 -19.41 -5.58 3.94
C GLN A 27 -19.85 -4.12 4.14
N LEU A 28 -21.14 -3.85 4.06
CA LEU A 28 -21.73 -2.52 4.26
C LEU A 28 -22.41 -2.41 5.63
N SER A 29 -22.76 -1.19 6.04
CA SER A 29 -23.36 -0.91 7.37
C SER A 29 -24.72 -1.58 7.60
N ASP A 30 -25.39 -2.03 6.54
CA ASP A 30 -26.62 -2.81 6.60
C ASP A 30 -26.36 -4.33 6.68
N ASN A 31 -25.11 -4.75 6.91
CA ASN A 31 -24.61 -6.12 6.91
C ASN A 31 -24.65 -6.83 5.54
N SER A 32 -25.00 -6.13 4.46
CA SER A 32 -24.90 -6.73 3.13
C SER A 32 -23.44 -6.94 2.73
N GLU A 33 -23.19 -8.06 2.05
CA GLU A 33 -21.87 -8.42 1.52
C GLU A 33 -21.93 -8.46 0.00
N LEU A 34 -21.05 -7.69 -0.64
CA LEU A 34 -20.99 -7.55 -2.08
C LEU A 34 -19.57 -7.82 -2.56
N VAL A 35 -19.44 -8.53 -3.68
CA VAL A 35 -18.14 -8.69 -4.33
C VAL A 35 -17.65 -7.31 -4.78
N ALA A 36 -16.42 -6.96 -4.40
CA ALA A 36 -15.77 -5.72 -4.76
C ALA A 36 -14.66 -6.00 -5.77
N GLU A 37 -14.77 -5.40 -6.94
CA GLU A 37 -13.73 -5.45 -7.97
C GLU A 37 -12.66 -4.40 -7.66
N ILE A 38 -11.39 -4.78 -7.73
CA ILE A 38 -10.27 -3.83 -7.63
C ILE A 38 -10.03 -3.23 -9.01
N VAL A 39 -10.56 -2.03 -9.24
CA VAL A 39 -10.54 -1.37 -10.55
C VAL A 39 -9.19 -0.73 -10.85
N GLN A 40 -8.60 -0.02 -9.88
CA GLN A 40 -7.32 0.65 -10.06
C GLN A 40 -6.55 0.75 -8.75
N ARG A 41 -5.23 0.79 -8.84
CA ARG A 41 -4.33 1.03 -7.70
C ARG A 41 -3.41 2.21 -8.03
N SER A 42 -3.17 3.05 -7.04
CA SER A 42 -2.15 4.09 -7.05
C SER A 42 -1.00 3.69 -6.12
N SER A 43 0.12 3.30 -6.71
CA SER A 43 1.33 2.91 -5.96
C SER A 43 1.97 4.08 -5.23
N ASP A 44 1.79 5.32 -5.66
CA ASP A 44 2.40 6.47 -4.99
C ASP A 44 1.63 6.86 -3.73
N TYR A 45 0.31 6.80 -3.78
CA TYR A 45 -0.56 7.19 -2.66
C TYR A 45 -1.00 6.03 -1.77
N ASP A 46 -0.68 4.77 -2.13
CA ASP A 46 -1.17 3.55 -1.49
C ASP A 46 -2.70 3.44 -1.47
N ILE A 47 -3.35 3.86 -2.56
CA ILE A 47 -4.82 3.88 -2.68
C ILE A 47 -5.28 2.83 -3.68
N ALA A 48 -6.31 2.07 -3.33
CA ALA A 48 -7.05 1.21 -4.24
C ALA A 48 -8.46 1.76 -4.42
N LEU A 49 -8.88 1.89 -5.67
CA LEU A 49 -10.25 2.18 -6.06
C LEU A 49 -10.97 0.86 -6.37
N LEU A 50 -12.07 0.62 -5.66
CA LEU A 50 -12.90 -0.56 -5.79
C LEU A 50 -14.28 -0.18 -6.35
N ARG A 51 -14.93 -1.16 -6.98
CA ARG A 51 -16.31 -1.06 -7.48
C ARG A 51 -17.17 -2.17 -6.90
N ILE A 52 -18.34 -1.82 -6.38
CA ILE A 52 -19.41 -2.76 -6.02
C ILE A 52 -20.67 -2.49 -6.85
N GLN A 53 -21.46 -3.52 -7.14
CA GLN A 53 -22.70 -3.39 -7.90
C GLN A 53 -23.86 -3.00 -6.96
N ARG A 54 -23.89 -1.73 -6.52
CA ARG A 54 -24.96 -1.15 -5.71
C ARG A 54 -24.99 0.37 -5.82
N ASP A 55 -26.18 0.90 -6.06
CA ASP A 55 -26.45 2.33 -6.11
C ASP A 55 -27.16 2.83 -4.83
N GLY A 56 -27.35 4.14 -4.71
CA GLY A 56 -28.08 4.78 -3.60
C GLY A 56 -27.30 4.75 -2.27
N LEU A 57 -25.98 4.60 -2.33
CA LEU A 57 -25.14 4.57 -1.15
C LEU A 57 -24.93 5.98 -0.57
N SER A 58 -24.74 6.05 0.75
CA SER A 58 -24.31 7.29 1.39
C SER A 58 -22.80 7.46 1.26
N ALA A 59 -22.39 8.36 0.36
CA ALA A 59 -21.00 8.76 0.19
C ALA A 59 -20.47 9.51 1.42
N VAL A 60 -19.15 9.50 1.59
CA VAL A 60 -18.50 10.34 2.59
C VAL A 60 -18.64 11.82 2.24
N HIS A 61 -18.78 12.66 3.27
CA HIS A 61 -18.83 14.11 3.10
C HIS A 61 -17.42 14.68 3.27
N TRP A 62 -16.79 15.09 2.18
CA TRP A 62 -15.43 15.64 2.25
C TRP A 62 -15.40 17.03 2.89
N ALA A 63 -14.35 17.32 3.65
CA ALA A 63 -14.08 18.66 4.10
C ALA A 63 -13.63 19.55 2.91
N ASN A 64 -14.13 20.78 2.86
CA ASN A 64 -13.75 21.74 1.82
C ASN A 64 -12.36 22.37 2.05
N SER A 65 -11.84 22.31 3.28
CA SER A 65 -10.53 22.85 3.64
C SER A 65 -9.42 21.88 3.26
N SER A 66 -8.32 22.42 2.70
CA SER A 66 -7.28 21.59 2.10
C SER A 66 -6.44 20.78 3.10
N ILE A 67 -6.23 21.29 4.32
CA ILE A 67 -5.39 20.64 5.33
C ILE A 67 -5.91 20.97 6.74
N PRO A 68 -6.13 19.99 7.63
CA PRO A 68 -6.52 20.28 9.00
C PRO A 68 -5.34 20.87 9.80
N SER A 69 -5.62 21.91 10.61
CA SER A 69 -4.62 22.55 11.48
C SER A 69 -4.14 21.61 12.58
N ARG A 70 -2.90 21.80 13.07
CA ARG A 70 -2.42 21.07 14.25
C ARG A 70 -3.34 21.28 15.45
N GLY A 71 -3.55 20.23 16.24
CA GLY A 71 -4.49 20.21 17.37
C GLY A 71 -5.95 20.02 16.97
N THR A 72 -6.29 19.93 15.68
CA THR A 72 -7.64 19.60 15.23
C THR A 72 -8.00 18.19 15.70
N TRP A 73 -9.15 18.04 16.35
CA TRP A 73 -9.70 16.75 16.74
C TRP A 73 -10.12 15.93 15.53
N LEU A 74 -9.81 14.65 15.59
CA LEU A 74 -10.05 13.68 14.55
C LEU A 74 -10.69 12.43 15.11
N ALA A 75 -11.55 11.80 14.30
CA ALA A 75 -12.14 10.50 14.60
C ALA A 75 -11.98 9.57 13.39
N THR A 76 -11.45 8.37 13.63
CA THR A 76 -11.52 7.26 12.67
C THR A 76 -12.81 6.49 12.91
N THR A 77 -13.51 6.13 11.84
CA THR A 77 -14.80 5.45 11.94
C THR A 77 -14.75 4.00 11.45
N ASP A 78 -15.63 3.16 12.01
CA ASP A 78 -15.89 1.81 11.52
C ASP A 78 -17.07 1.75 10.54
N ILE A 79 -17.44 0.53 10.18
CA ILE A 79 -18.59 0.21 9.31
C ILE A 79 -19.93 0.69 9.88
N ALA A 80 -20.08 0.78 11.20
CA ALA A 80 -21.28 1.28 11.87
C ALA A 80 -21.29 2.82 11.97
N LYS A 81 -20.31 3.50 11.35
CA LYS A 81 -20.09 4.95 11.45
C LYS A 81 -19.83 5.41 12.88
N MET A 82 -19.33 4.52 13.74
CA MET A 82 -18.96 4.81 15.11
C MET A 82 -17.47 5.14 15.20
N PRO A 83 -17.06 6.08 16.07
CA PRO A 83 -15.64 6.38 16.26
C PRO A 83 -14.93 5.18 16.90
N THR A 84 -13.99 4.57 16.17
CA THR A 84 -13.12 3.49 16.67
C THR A 84 -11.89 4.03 17.38
N ALA A 85 -11.42 5.21 16.96
CA ALA A 85 -10.29 5.89 17.57
C ALA A 85 -10.47 7.41 17.42
N VAL A 86 -10.01 8.15 18.44
CA VAL A 86 -10.00 9.61 18.47
C VAL A 86 -8.58 10.08 18.74
N GLY A 87 -8.22 11.25 18.21
CA GLY A 87 -6.91 11.85 18.38
C GLY A 87 -6.88 13.24 17.79
N VAL A 88 -5.69 13.78 17.57
CA VAL A 88 -5.48 15.11 17.01
C VAL A 88 -4.46 15.09 15.87
N VAL A 89 -4.53 16.09 15.01
CA VAL A 89 -3.43 16.39 14.08
C VAL A 89 -2.20 16.81 14.88
N SER A 90 -1.16 15.99 14.92
CA SER A 90 0.08 16.31 15.66
C SER A 90 1.09 17.05 14.78
N ALA A 91 1.13 16.76 13.48
CA ALA A 91 1.94 17.51 12.52
C ALA A 91 1.21 17.70 11.17
N GLY A 92 1.44 18.85 10.55
CA GLY A 92 0.88 19.18 9.23
C GLY A 92 1.51 18.38 8.08
N ILE A 93 1.28 18.82 6.85
CA ILE A 93 1.76 18.12 5.65
C ILE A 93 3.28 18.01 5.65
N GLN A 94 3.75 16.79 5.44
CA GLN A 94 5.16 16.44 5.30
C GLN A 94 5.33 15.29 4.30
N SER A 95 6.54 15.17 3.79
CA SER A 95 6.97 13.99 3.06
C SER A 95 7.60 12.98 4.02
N VAL A 96 7.27 11.71 3.82
CA VAL A 96 7.88 10.56 4.48
C VAL A 96 8.77 9.92 3.43
N ARG A 97 10.08 9.99 3.64
CA ARG A 97 11.07 9.41 2.72
C ARG A 97 10.77 7.92 2.51
N SER A 98 10.93 7.44 1.29
CA SER A 98 10.89 6.01 1.03
C SER A 98 11.98 5.31 1.84
N ALA A 99 11.61 4.21 2.50
CA ALA A 99 12.62 3.29 2.98
C ALA A 99 13.38 2.71 1.77
N ARG A 100 14.65 2.39 1.98
CA ARG A 100 15.43 1.67 0.99
C ARG A 100 14.87 0.26 0.87
N ALA A 101 14.63 -0.21 -0.35
CA ALA A 101 14.21 -1.59 -0.55
C ALA A 101 15.38 -2.55 -0.28
N VAL A 102 15.07 -3.64 0.40
CA VAL A 102 16.02 -4.70 0.77
C VAL A 102 15.42 -6.06 0.50
N LEU A 103 16.28 -7.05 0.29
CA LEU A 103 15.88 -8.42 0.01
C LEU A 103 15.88 -9.29 1.29
N GLY A 104 16.61 -8.90 2.34
CA GLY A 104 16.80 -9.71 3.54
C GLY A 104 17.98 -10.68 3.43
N VAL A 105 19.08 -10.25 2.82
CA VAL A 105 20.31 -11.05 2.64
C VAL A 105 21.56 -10.22 2.96
N GLU A 106 22.58 -10.88 3.50
CA GLU A 106 23.94 -10.34 3.45
C GLU A 106 24.65 -10.85 2.20
N LEU A 107 25.27 -9.91 1.48
CA LEU A 107 25.97 -10.18 0.22
C LEU A 107 27.44 -9.78 0.33
N ILE A 108 28.30 -10.57 -0.30
CA ILE A 108 29.69 -10.22 -0.57
C ILE A 108 29.96 -10.28 -2.08
N ASP A 109 31.04 -9.65 -2.52
CA ASP A 109 31.47 -9.76 -3.92
C ASP A 109 32.09 -11.13 -4.20
N SER A 110 31.78 -11.68 -5.38
CA SER A 110 32.36 -12.91 -5.89
C SER A 110 32.68 -12.78 -7.38
N ALA A 111 33.44 -13.74 -7.92
CA ALA A 111 33.73 -13.78 -9.36
C ALA A 111 32.48 -13.99 -10.23
N ALA A 112 31.42 -14.61 -9.67
CA ALA A 112 30.19 -14.92 -10.39
C ALA A 112 29.11 -13.83 -10.26
N GLY A 113 29.22 -12.91 -9.29
CA GLY A 113 28.20 -11.92 -8.97
C GLY A 113 28.17 -11.58 -7.47
N ALA A 114 26.97 -11.33 -6.93
CA ALA A 114 26.79 -11.08 -5.50
C ALA A 114 26.51 -12.39 -4.74
N ALA A 115 27.44 -12.84 -3.91
CA ALA A 115 27.32 -14.09 -3.17
C ALA A 115 26.54 -13.90 -1.87
N VAL A 116 25.55 -14.76 -1.64
CA VAL A 116 24.73 -14.79 -0.43
C VAL A 116 25.51 -15.47 0.70
N VAL A 117 25.79 -14.73 1.76
CA VAL A 117 26.46 -15.24 2.97
C VAL A 117 25.50 -15.42 4.14
N ARG A 118 24.36 -14.71 4.12
CA ARG A 118 23.28 -14.90 5.09
C ARG A 118 21.92 -14.65 4.44
N VAL A 119 20.92 -15.40 4.86
CA VAL A 119 19.51 -15.19 4.54
C VAL A 119 18.78 -14.97 5.85
N LEU A 120 18.03 -13.87 5.95
CA LEU A 120 17.25 -13.53 7.14
C LEU A 120 15.90 -14.26 7.12
N MET A 121 15.48 -14.78 8.28
CA MET A 121 14.21 -15.48 8.45
C MET A 121 13.02 -14.53 8.26
N GLY A 122 11.92 -15.01 7.70
CA GLY A 122 10.68 -14.25 7.47
C GLY A 122 10.74 -13.29 6.28
N THR A 123 11.87 -13.19 5.58
CA THR A 123 12.07 -12.23 4.48
C THR A 123 11.72 -12.82 3.11
N GLY A 124 11.60 -11.95 2.11
CA GLY A 124 11.36 -12.38 0.73
C GLY A 124 12.48 -13.22 0.13
N ALA A 125 13.72 -13.09 0.62
CA ALA A 125 14.82 -13.97 0.25
C ALA A 125 14.58 -15.43 0.68
N GLU A 126 14.17 -15.62 1.94
CA GLU A 126 13.85 -16.95 2.49
C GLU A 126 12.67 -17.57 1.74
N GLN A 127 11.60 -16.80 1.54
CA GLN A 127 10.40 -17.23 0.81
C GLN A 127 10.70 -17.59 -0.65
N ALA A 128 11.67 -16.90 -1.27
CA ALA A 128 12.15 -17.19 -2.62
C ALA A 128 13.11 -18.39 -2.70
N GLY A 129 13.48 -18.97 -1.56
CA GLY A 129 14.34 -20.17 -1.47
C GLY A 129 15.83 -19.90 -1.68
N LEU A 130 16.28 -18.66 -1.45
CA LEU A 130 17.71 -18.34 -1.46
C LEU A 130 18.41 -19.08 -0.32
N ARG A 131 19.67 -19.43 -0.55
CA ARG A 131 20.53 -20.13 0.40
C ARG A 131 21.91 -19.53 0.43
N VAL A 132 22.60 -19.72 1.55
CA VAL A 132 24.02 -19.41 1.66
C VAL A 132 24.80 -20.15 0.58
N GLY A 133 25.66 -19.43 -0.13
CA GLY A 133 26.43 -19.93 -1.27
C GLY A 133 25.80 -19.67 -2.65
N ASP A 134 24.57 -19.16 -2.72
CA ASP A 134 23.99 -18.70 -3.98
C ASP A 134 24.71 -17.45 -4.48
N ASN A 135 24.89 -17.33 -5.80
CA ASN A 135 25.35 -16.10 -6.44
C ASN A 135 24.21 -15.46 -7.19
N ILE A 136 23.82 -14.25 -6.80
CA ILE A 136 22.85 -13.45 -7.56
C ILE A 136 23.59 -12.84 -8.74
N ILE A 137 23.20 -13.24 -9.95
CA ILE A 137 23.88 -12.87 -11.20
C ILE A 137 23.04 -11.95 -12.08
N ALA A 138 21.72 -11.88 -11.87
CA ALA A 138 20.86 -10.89 -12.51
C ALA A 138 19.62 -10.53 -11.67
N VAL A 139 19.12 -9.31 -11.87
CA VAL A 139 17.86 -8.80 -11.31
C VAL A 139 17.01 -8.26 -12.46
N ASN A 140 15.79 -8.75 -12.63
CA ASN A 140 14.88 -8.42 -13.72
C ASN A 140 15.56 -8.56 -15.11
N GLY A 141 16.41 -9.58 -15.27
CA GLY A 141 17.19 -9.81 -16.48
C GLY A 141 18.41 -8.91 -16.68
N SER A 142 18.64 -7.93 -15.79
CA SER A 142 19.83 -7.06 -15.83
C SER A 142 20.98 -7.70 -15.05
N PRO A 143 22.17 -7.90 -15.65
CA PRO A 143 23.30 -8.54 -15.00
C PRO A 143 23.79 -7.80 -13.75
N VAL A 144 24.21 -8.56 -12.74
CA VAL A 144 24.70 -8.08 -11.45
C VAL A 144 26.06 -8.71 -11.17
N ALA A 145 27.11 -7.90 -11.26
CA ALA A 145 28.49 -8.35 -11.08
C ALA A 145 29.05 -8.17 -9.65
N SER A 146 28.31 -7.51 -8.76
CA SER A 146 28.76 -7.21 -7.39
C SER A 146 27.58 -6.94 -6.46
N HIS A 147 27.80 -6.97 -5.14
CA HIS A 147 26.79 -6.57 -4.15
C HIS A 147 26.34 -5.12 -4.38
N GLN A 148 27.25 -4.22 -4.81
CA GLN A 148 26.91 -2.82 -5.08
C GLN A 148 26.08 -2.68 -6.37
N ALA A 149 26.32 -3.54 -7.37
CA ALA A 149 25.48 -3.59 -8.56
C ALA A 149 24.08 -4.13 -8.22
N PHE A 150 24.00 -5.16 -7.37
CA PHE A 150 22.73 -5.68 -6.85
C PHE A 150 21.95 -4.57 -6.16
N GLN A 151 22.60 -3.85 -5.24
CA GLN A 151 21.97 -2.79 -4.50
C GLN A 151 21.41 -1.70 -5.42
N ARG A 152 22.21 -1.22 -6.38
CA ARG A 152 21.76 -0.25 -7.38
C ARG A 152 20.60 -0.74 -8.22
N ALA A 153 20.55 -2.03 -8.54
CA ALA A 153 19.45 -2.63 -9.30
C ALA A 153 18.12 -2.59 -8.54
N ILE A 154 18.15 -2.57 -7.20
CA ILE A 154 16.96 -2.51 -6.36
C ILE A 154 16.72 -1.14 -5.70
N ASP A 155 17.65 -0.19 -5.78
CA ASP A 155 17.55 1.13 -5.12
C ASP A 155 16.34 1.96 -5.57
N ALA A 156 15.90 1.82 -6.83
CA ALA A 156 14.71 2.49 -7.34
C ALA A 156 13.40 1.76 -6.99
N SER A 157 13.49 0.57 -6.40
CA SER A 157 12.34 -0.23 -5.97
C SER A 157 11.87 0.19 -4.57
N ARG A 158 10.65 -0.23 -4.21
CA ARG A 158 10.08 -0.07 -2.86
C ARG A 158 9.89 -1.45 -2.23
N GLY A 159 9.68 -1.50 -0.92
CA GLY A 159 9.14 -2.69 -0.27
C GLY A 159 7.83 -3.13 -0.91
N GLY A 160 7.59 -4.43 -0.91
CA GLY A 160 6.49 -5.09 -1.59
C GLY A 160 6.72 -5.39 -3.07
N THR A 161 7.70 -4.74 -3.73
CA THR A 161 8.04 -5.02 -5.14
C THR A 161 8.59 -6.43 -5.29
N VAL A 162 8.04 -7.20 -6.23
CA VAL A 162 8.58 -8.51 -6.61
C VAL A 162 9.64 -8.31 -7.70
N VAL A 163 10.84 -8.82 -7.46
CA VAL A 163 11.93 -8.85 -8.44
C VAL A 163 12.21 -10.27 -8.89
N LYS A 164 12.46 -10.44 -10.19
CA LYS A 164 12.92 -11.71 -10.75
C LYS A 164 14.43 -11.81 -10.57
N LEU A 165 14.88 -12.79 -9.82
CA LEU A 165 16.29 -13.06 -9.59
C LEU A 165 16.75 -14.22 -10.47
N THR A 166 17.93 -14.08 -11.07
CA THR A 166 18.68 -15.19 -11.62
C THR A 166 19.84 -15.47 -10.68
N ILE A 167 19.90 -16.71 -10.16
CA ILE A 167 20.92 -17.15 -9.22
C ILE A 167 21.72 -18.32 -9.79
N SER A 168 23.00 -18.40 -9.45
CA SER A 168 23.85 -19.56 -9.72
C SER A 168 24.14 -20.31 -8.42
N ARG A 169 23.77 -21.59 -8.38
CA ARG A 169 24.00 -22.51 -7.26
C ARG A 169 24.67 -23.78 -7.79
N ALA A 170 25.89 -24.06 -7.32
CA ALA A 170 26.70 -25.18 -7.81
C ALA A 170 26.79 -25.24 -9.35
N GLU A 171 27.11 -24.08 -9.96
CA GLU A 171 27.26 -23.88 -11.42
C GLU A 171 25.98 -24.08 -12.26
N LYS A 172 24.82 -24.20 -11.61
CA LYS A 172 23.52 -24.24 -12.29
C LYS A 172 22.75 -22.96 -12.04
N GLU A 173 22.13 -22.44 -13.10
CA GLU A 173 21.27 -21.28 -13.02
C GLU A 173 19.84 -21.65 -12.62
N PHE A 174 19.27 -20.84 -11.73
CA PHE A 174 17.88 -20.92 -11.30
C PHE A 174 17.27 -19.54 -11.35
N GLU A 175 15.99 -19.46 -11.72
CA GLU A 175 15.21 -18.25 -11.62
C GLU A 175 14.23 -18.36 -10.45
N THR A 176 14.11 -17.30 -9.66
CA THR A 176 13.13 -17.22 -8.57
C THR A 176 12.59 -15.80 -8.46
N ASN A 177 11.38 -15.66 -7.95
CA ASN A 177 10.78 -14.37 -7.67
C ASN A 177 10.91 -14.09 -6.18
N ALA A 178 11.50 -12.94 -5.84
CA ALA A 178 11.65 -12.53 -4.45
C ALA A 178 10.96 -11.19 -4.22
N GLN A 179 10.25 -11.09 -3.10
CA GLN A 179 9.59 -9.86 -2.69
C GLN A 179 10.57 -9.01 -1.87
N LEU A 180 10.81 -7.78 -2.31
CA LEU A 180 11.57 -6.81 -1.52
C LEU A 180 10.73 -6.34 -0.33
N MET A 181 11.39 -5.90 0.74
CA MET A 181 10.79 -5.25 1.90
C MET A 181 11.40 -3.87 2.11
N ASP A 182 10.75 -3.03 2.90
CA ASP A 182 11.32 -1.76 3.31
C ASP A 182 12.39 -2.04 4.39
N LEU A 183 13.60 -1.45 4.28
CA LEU A 183 14.67 -1.60 5.28
C LEU A 183 14.24 -1.23 6.70
N ALA A 184 13.26 -0.33 6.83
CA ALA A 184 12.65 -0.04 8.12
C ALA A 184 12.05 -1.30 8.76
N ASP A 185 11.41 -2.17 7.98
CA ASP A 185 10.85 -3.45 8.44
C ASP A 185 11.95 -4.48 8.77
N GLU A 186 13.11 -4.40 8.13
CA GLU A 186 14.27 -5.27 8.43
C GLU A 186 14.97 -4.86 9.74
N LEU A 187 14.94 -3.57 10.08
CA LEU A 187 15.55 -3.01 11.30
C LEU A 187 14.60 -3.04 12.51
N LEU A 188 13.28 -3.15 12.28
CA LEU A 188 12.29 -3.37 13.33
C LEU A 188 12.40 -4.82 13.82
N ASP A 189 13.45 -5.11 14.60
CA ASP A 189 13.60 -6.39 15.29
C ASP A 189 12.33 -6.71 16.12
N GLU A 190 12.08 -7.98 16.40
CA GLU A 190 10.93 -8.45 17.21
C GLU A 190 10.79 -7.63 18.51
N THR A 191 11.90 -7.18 19.09
CA THR A 191 11.96 -6.32 20.28
C THR A 191 11.35 -4.93 20.09
N GLU A 192 11.50 -4.28 18.93
CA GLU A 192 10.83 -3.00 18.66
C GLU A 192 9.32 -3.18 18.46
N MET A 193 8.91 -4.29 17.83
CA MET A 193 7.50 -4.63 17.64
C MET A 193 6.81 -4.99 18.97
N GLU A 194 7.50 -5.63 19.90
CA GLU A 194 6.98 -5.90 21.26
C GLU A 194 6.67 -4.59 22.02
N VAL A 195 7.51 -3.56 21.89
CA VAL A 195 7.35 -2.29 22.62
C VAL A 195 6.40 -1.33 21.90
N ASN A 196 6.44 -1.26 20.57
CA ASN A 196 5.71 -0.25 19.79
C ASN A 196 4.47 -0.80 19.08
N GLY A 197 4.26 -2.12 19.07
CA GLY A 197 3.18 -2.81 18.36
C GLY A 197 3.39 -2.86 16.84
N PRO A 198 2.53 -3.58 16.10
CA PRO A 198 2.71 -3.86 14.68
C PRO A 198 2.55 -2.61 13.81
N VAL A 199 3.45 -2.36 12.87
CA VAL A 199 3.34 -1.27 11.90
C VAL A 199 2.58 -1.70 10.64
N SER A 200 2.16 -0.72 9.85
CA SER A 200 1.58 -0.96 8.53
C SER A 200 2.60 -1.53 7.55
N ALA A 201 2.17 -2.52 6.75
CA ALA A 201 2.98 -3.12 5.67
C ALA A 201 3.60 -2.11 4.69
N ARG A 202 2.98 -0.93 4.58
CA ARG A 202 3.63 0.27 4.05
C ARG A 202 3.40 1.41 5.02
N ALA A 203 4.51 2.01 5.47
CA ALA A 203 4.53 3.18 6.34
C ALA A 203 5.47 4.30 5.84
N THR A 204 6.09 4.14 4.67
CA THR A 204 7.06 5.08 4.11
C THR A 204 6.78 5.43 2.64
N GLY A 205 7.54 6.39 2.10
CA GLY A 205 7.48 6.77 0.69
C GLY A 205 6.20 7.49 0.31
N PHE A 206 5.81 8.47 1.13
CA PHE A 206 4.64 9.31 0.90
C PHE A 206 5.06 10.76 0.74
N ASP A 207 4.70 11.40 -0.36
CA ASP A 207 5.14 12.79 -0.60
C ASP A 207 4.36 13.82 0.22
N ARG A 208 3.07 13.57 0.46
CA ARG A 208 2.16 14.51 1.14
C ARG A 208 1.21 13.79 2.07
N VAL A 209 1.58 13.70 3.36
CA VAL A 209 0.71 13.19 4.43
C VAL A 209 0.75 14.12 5.62
N PHE A 210 -0.30 14.12 6.44
CA PHE A 210 -0.25 14.71 7.78
C PHE A 210 -0.18 13.60 8.83
N LEU A 211 0.37 13.94 9.99
CA LEU A 211 0.50 13.01 11.11
C LEU A 211 -0.57 13.30 12.16
N HIS A 212 -1.14 12.23 12.67
CA HIS A 212 -2.06 12.23 13.79
C HIS A 212 -1.71 11.11 14.77
N ASP A 213 -2.20 11.22 16.00
CA ASP A 213 -1.90 10.30 17.10
C ASP A 213 -3.04 9.33 17.41
N THR A 214 -4.03 9.21 16.52
CA THR A 214 -5.10 8.21 16.72
C THR A 214 -4.48 6.81 16.80
N VAL A 215 -4.85 6.06 17.83
CA VAL A 215 -4.36 4.70 18.05
C VAL A 215 -5.11 3.74 17.13
N LEU A 216 -4.45 3.31 16.05
CA LEU A 216 -4.99 2.39 15.07
C LEU A 216 -4.15 1.12 15.02
N ALA A 217 -4.79 -0.02 14.78
CA ALA A 217 -4.12 -1.19 14.27
C ALA A 217 -3.86 -1.02 12.76
N PRO A 218 -2.82 -1.66 12.18
CA PRO A 218 -2.58 -1.64 10.74
C PRO A 218 -3.81 -2.02 9.90
N THR A 219 -4.60 -2.98 10.37
CA THR A 219 -5.82 -3.47 9.71
C THR A 219 -6.99 -2.47 9.74
N GLN A 220 -6.91 -1.45 10.60
CA GLN A 220 -7.87 -0.36 10.71
C GLN A 220 -7.50 0.83 9.80
N CYS A 221 -6.35 0.79 9.13
CA CYS A 221 -6.05 1.70 8.04
C CYS A 221 -6.94 1.40 6.80
N GLY A 222 -7.04 2.38 5.91
CA GLY A 222 -7.89 2.36 4.72
C GLY A 222 -9.22 3.09 4.89
N GLY A 223 -9.64 3.36 6.13
CA GLY A 223 -10.90 4.04 6.44
C GLY A 223 -10.79 5.58 6.49
N PRO A 224 -11.93 6.29 6.46
CA PRO A 224 -11.96 7.74 6.53
C PRO A 224 -11.55 8.27 7.92
N LEU A 225 -10.93 9.45 7.91
CA LEU A 225 -10.59 10.23 9.10
C LEU A 225 -11.40 11.52 9.08
N CYS A 226 -12.22 11.73 10.10
CA CYS A 226 -13.23 12.78 10.14
C CYS A 226 -12.88 13.86 11.17
N ASN A 227 -13.31 15.10 10.94
CA ASN A 227 -13.34 16.16 11.95
C ASN A 227 -14.61 16.04 12.83
N LEU A 228 -14.79 16.97 13.78
CA LEU A 228 -15.94 17.01 14.68
C LEU A 228 -17.29 17.29 13.99
N ASP A 229 -17.26 17.88 12.78
CA ASP A 229 -18.44 18.13 11.96
C ASP A 229 -18.85 16.90 11.13
N GLY A 230 -18.15 15.76 11.29
CA GLY A 230 -18.38 14.54 10.52
C GLY A 230 -17.87 14.61 9.09
N GLN A 231 -17.07 15.62 8.75
CA GLN A 231 -16.47 15.76 7.42
C GLN A 231 -15.16 15.01 7.35
N VAL A 232 -14.93 14.28 6.26
CA VAL A 232 -13.70 13.54 6.00
C VAL A 232 -12.59 14.52 5.59
N VAL A 233 -11.56 14.60 6.42
CA VAL A 233 -10.36 15.41 6.19
C VAL A 233 -9.22 14.61 5.55
N GLY A 234 -9.35 13.29 5.51
CA GLY A 234 -8.37 12.40 4.89
C GLY A 234 -8.73 10.92 5.03
N LEU A 235 -7.82 10.06 4.60
CA LEU A 235 -7.92 8.61 4.71
C LEU A 235 -6.69 8.08 5.44
N ASN A 236 -6.88 7.22 6.44
CA ASN A 236 -5.79 6.65 7.22
C ASN A 236 -4.97 5.69 6.35
N ILE A 237 -3.75 6.05 5.98
CA ILE A 237 -2.94 5.22 5.08
C ILE A 237 -1.83 4.44 5.79
N ALA A 238 -1.41 4.82 7.00
CA ALA A 238 -0.43 4.02 7.73
C ALA A 238 -0.47 4.25 9.23
N ARG A 239 -0.22 3.18 9.99
CA ARG A 239 0.30 3.24 11.34
C ARG A 239 1.81 3.05 11.25
N ALA A 240 2.57 4.11 11.51
CA ALA A 240 4.03 4.16 11.35
C ALA A 240 4.80 4.00 12.66
N GLY A 241 4.12 3.91 13.79
CA GLY A 241 4.73 3.66 15.09
C GLY A 241 3.70 3.72 16.21
N ARG A 242 4.18 3.77 17.46
CA ARG A 242 3.33 3.76 18.66
C ARG A 242 2.36 4.95 18.74
N VAL A 243 2.80 6.13 18.30
CA VAL A 243 2.05 7.39 18.38
C VAL A 243 2.00 8.14 17.04
N SER A 244 2.35 7.44 15.96
CA SER A 244 2.52 8.05 14.64
C SER A 244 1.64 7.33 13.64
N SER A 245 0.56 7.98 13.22
CA SER A 245 -0.30 7.55 12.13
C SER A 245 -0.30 8.60 11.03
N TYR A 246 -0.33 8.15 9.78
CA TYR A 246 -0.36 8.99 8.60
C TYR A 246 -1.70 8.90 7.90
N ALA A 247 -2.21 10.06 7.53
CA ALA A 247 -3.38 10.18 6.70
C ALA A 247 -3.05 10.96 5.43
N LEU A 248 -3.62 10.48 4.32
CA LEU A 248 -3.60 11.20 3.05
C LEU A 248 -4.70 12.28 3.11
N PRO A 249 -4.39 13.56 2.86
CA PRO A 249 -5.35 14.64 3.02
C PRO A 249 -6.42 14.63 1.92
N ALA A 250 -7.60 15.17 2.26
CA ALA A 250 -8.74 15.24 1.35
C ALA A 250 -8.45 16.02 0.05
N ASP A 251 -7.59 17.05 0.10
CA ASP A 251 -7.19 17.84 -1.08
C ASP A 251 -6.33 17.06 -2.08
N VAL A 252 -5.64 16.01 -1.62
CA VAL A 252 -4.91 15.07 -2.49
C VAL A 252 -5.83 13.94 -2.95
N LEU A 253 -6.65 13.41 -2.05
CA LEU A 253 -7.55 12.27 -2.31
C LEU A 253 -8.62 12.60 -3.34
N GLN A 254 -9.34 13.71 -3.19
CA GLN A 254 -10.47 14.05 -4.06
C GLN A 254 -10.09 14.11 -5.54
N PRO A 255 -9.08 14.89 -5.99
CA PRO A 255 -8.69 14.92 -7.38
C PRO A 255 -8.10 13.59 -7.87
N LEU A 256 -7.38 12.86 -7.01
CA LEU A 256 -6.86 11.53 -7.33
C LEU A 256 -8.00 10.55 -7.65
N LEU A 257 -8.99 10.45 -6.76
CA LEU A 257 -10.13 9.55 -6.91
C LEU A 257 -11.00 9.94 -8.11
N GLN A 258 -11.24 11.24 -8.32
CA GLN A 258 -11.95 11.72 -9.50
C GLN A 258 -11.25 11.31 -10.79
N GLY A 259 -9.92 11.45 -10.85
CA GLY A 259 -9.12 11.02 -12.00
C GLY A 259 -9.19 9.51 -12.24
N MET A 260 -9.07 8.70 -11.19
CA MET A 260 -9.17 7.23 -11.27
C MET A 260 -10.57 6.79 -11.76
N ILE A 261 -11.65 7.37 -11.21
CA ILE A 261 -13.03 7.07 -11.63
C ILE A 261 -13.26 7.46 -13.10
N ALA A 262 -12.78 8.63 -13.52
CA ALA A 262 -12.90 9.08 -14.91
C ALA A 262 -12.18 8.14 -15.88
N GLN A 263 -10.95 7.72 -15.56
CA GLN A 263 -10.18 6.76 -16.36
C GLN A 263 -10.89 5.40 -16.46
N ALA A 264 -11.36 4.86 -15.33
CA ALA A 264 -12.07 3.59 -15.30
C ALA A 264 -13.37 3.63 -16.13
N THR A 265 -14.12 4.73 -16.03
CA THR A 265 -15.38 4.91 -16.77
C THR A 265 -15.13 4.98 -18.28
N LEU A 266 -14.05 5.62 -18.73
CA LEU A 266 -13.69 5.67 -20.16
C LEU A 266 -13.33 4.29 -20.71
N VAL A 267 -12.55 3.49 -19.96
CA VAL A 267 -12.18 2.12 -20.37
C VAL A 267 -13.41 1.22 -20.47
N SER A 268 -14.39 1.36 -19.57
CA SER A 268 -15.62 0.56 -19.65
C SER A 268 -16.45 0.85 -20.91
N ARG A 269 -16.43 2.09 -21.43
CA ARG A 269 -17.19 2.51 -22.60
C ARG A 269 -16.57 2.05 -23.93
N SER A 270 -15.25 1.97 -24.02
CA SER A 270 -14.55 1.53 -25.23
C SER A 270 -14.62 0.02 -25.49
N VAL A 271 -15.08 -0.78 -24.51
CA VAL A 271 -15.21 -2.25 -24.61
C VAL A 271 -16.62 -2.70 -25.05
N THR A 272 -17.54 -1.78 -25.34
CA THR A 272 -18.88 -2.13 -25.85
C THR A 272 -18.78 -2.77 -27.25
N PRO A 273 -19.26 -4.02 -27.49
CA PRO A 273 -19.19 -4.64 -28.81
C PRO A 273 -20.08 -3.88 -29.82
N PRO A 274 -19.76 -3.90 -31.12
CA PRO A 274 -20.58 -3.25 -32.13
C PRO A 274 -21.99 -3.86 -32.09
N VAL A 275 -22.98 -2.99 -31.93
CA VAL A 275 -24.39 -3.35 -32.03
C VAL A 275 -24.60 -4.08 -33.35
N ALA A 276 -25.03 -5.35 -33.29
CA ALA A 276 -25.40 -6.11 -34.47
C ALA A 276 -26.49 -5.33 -35.22
N GLY A 277 -26.12 -4.76 -36.36
CA GLY A 277 -27.03 -4.04 -37.24
C GLY A 277 -28.20 -4.95 -37.61
N SER A 278 -29.41 -4.46 -37.39
CA SER A 278 -30.63 -5.08 -37.88
C SER A 278 -30.57 -5.14 -39.41
N VAL A 279 -30.39 -6.35 -39.96
CA VAL A 279 -30.66 -6.61 -41.37
C VAL A 279 -32.17 -6.56 -41.56
N ARG A 280 -32.63 -5.59 -42.34
CA ARG A 280 -33.92 -5.64 -43.05
C ARG A 280 -33.62 -5.62 -44.54
#